data_AF-A0A0K0DBE3-F1
#
_entry.id   AF-A0A0K0DBE3-F1
#
_cell.length_a   1.000
_cell.length_b   1.000
_cell.length_c   1.000
_cell.angle_alpha   90.00
_cell.angle_beta   90.00
_cell.angle_gamma   90.00
#
_symmetry.space_group_name_H-M   'P 1'
#
loop_
_entity.id
_entity.type
_entity.pdbx_description
1 polymer ?
#
loop_
_entity_poly.entity_id
_entity_poly.type
_entity_poly.pdbx_seq_one_letter_code
_entity_poly.pdbx_strand_id
1 'polypeptide(L)'
;MVADFDKACGTIGLLLNLTKIMFMKSRLVSYVPFMVNGVDISECSSYLCLGGEINIMDDIAEELSKMKLETWRAFESTEDV
;
A
#
# COMPACT_ATOMS: atom_id res chain seq x y z
N MET A 1 -14.48 16.40 14.08
CA MET A 1 -13.68 16.88 12.93
C MET A 1 -12.20 16.58 13.10
N VAL A 2 -11.45 17.26 13.98
CA VAL A 2 -10.00 16.96 14.18
C VAL A 2 -9.75 15.57 14.78
N ALA A 3 -10.54 15.18 15.79
CA ALA A 3 -10.42 13.85 16.40
C ALA A 3 -10.74 12.68 15.44
N ASP A 4 -11.65 12.91 14.48
CA ASP A 4 -11.99 11.91 13.46
C ASP A 4 -10.87 11.78 12.42
N PHE A 5 -10.23 12.89 12.08
CA PHE A 5 -9.05 12.93 11.21
C PHE A 5 -7.84 12.22 11.84
N ASP A 6 -7.55 12.48 13.12
CA ASP A 6 -6.46 11.80 13.83
C ASP A 6 -6.67 10.28 13.90
N LYS A 7 -7.92 9.86 14.15
CA LYS A 7 -8.29 8.44 14.17
C LYS A 7 -8.14 7.78 12.80
N ALA A 8 -8.52 8.48 11.74
CA ALA A 8 -8.31 8.05 10.36
C ALA A 8 -6.81 7.90 10.03
N CYS A 9 -6.00 8.92 10.33
CA CYS A 9 -4.54 8.86 10.13
C CYS A 9 -3.88 7.71 10.91
N GLY A 10 -4.30 7.45 12.15
CA GLY A 10 -3.80 6.32 12.93
C GLY A 10 -4.12 4.96 12.31
N THR A 11 -5.33 4.81 11.75
CA THR A 11 -5.76 3.57 11.08
C THR A 11 -4.98 3.33 9.79
N ILE A 12 -4.74 4.39 9.02
CA ILE A 12 -3.94 4.36 7.78
C ILE A 12 -2.48 4.02 8.07
N GLY A 13 -1.89 4.61 9.11
CA GLY A 13 -0.51 4.30 9.52
C GLY A 13 -0.35 2.84 9.95
N LEU A 14 -1.34 2.28 10.63
CA LEU A 14 -1.38 0.85 10.97
C LEU A 14 -1.47 -0.04 9.72
N LEU A 15 -2.34 0.32 8.77
CA LEU A 15 -2.49 -0.42 7.51
C LEU A 15 -1.18 -0.43 6.70
N LEU A 16 -0.51 0.72 6.60
CA LEU A 16 0.81 0.85 5.96
C LEU A 16 1.86 -0.08 6.60
N ASN A 17 1.92 -0.14 7.93
CA ASN A 17 2.84 -1.04 8.62
C ASN A 17 2.52 -2.51 8.36
N LEU A 18 1.23 -2.90 8.36
CA LEU A 18 0.80 -4.25 8.06
C LEU A 18 1.15 -4.66 6.62
N THR A 19 0.88 -3.80 5.64
CA THR A 19 1.24 -4.04 4.23
C THR A 19 2.75 -4.18 4.06
N LYS A 20 3.54 -3.32 4.73
CA LYS A 20 5.01 -3.41 4.71
C LYS A 20 5.53 -4.72 5.30
N ILE A 21 4.91 -5.22 6.39
CA ILE A 21 5.27 -6.50 7.00
C ILE A 21 4.88 -7.67 6.10
N MET A 22 3.66 -7.68 5.55
CA MET A 22 3.20 -8.72 4.62
C MET A 22 4.08 -8.77 3.37
N PHE A 23 4.51 -7.60 2.89
CA PHE A 23 5.41 -7.46 1.76
C PHE A 23 6.83 -7.98 2.04
N MET A 24 7.42 -7.64 3.19
CA MET A 24 8.71 -8.19 3.61
C MET A 24 8.64 -9.73 3.71
N LYS A 25 7.53 -10.26 4.22
CA LYS A 25 7.31 -11.70 4.33
C LYS A 25 7.14 -12.37 2.95
N SER A 26 6.44 -11.75 1.99
CA SER A 26 6.29 -12.32 0.64
C SER A 26 7.61 -12.28 -0.15
N ARG A 27 8.42 -11.23 -0.02
CA ARG A 27 9.80 -11.21 -0.57
C ARG A 27 10.69 -12.29 0.03
N LEU A 28 10.60 -12.53 1.34
CA LEU A 28 11.34 -13.61 1.99
C LEU A 28 10.92 -15.00 1.46
N VAL A 29 9.63 -15.18 1.13
CA VAL A 29 9.11 -16.43 0.57
C VAL A 29 9.48 -16.60 -0.91
N SER A 30 9.55 -15.52 -1.69
CA SER A 30 9.90 -15.57 -3.12
C SER A 30 11.40 -15.69 -3.41
N TYR A 31 12.26 -15.39 -2.42
CA TYR A 31 13.72 -15.53 -2.53
C TYR A 31 14.24 -16.97 -2.33
N VAL A 32 13.36 -17.92 -2.00
CA VAL A 32 13.73 -19.34 -2.02
C VAL A 32 13.90 -19.74 -3.48
N PRO A 33 15.11 -20.14 -3.94
CA PRO A 33 15.32 -20.47 -5.34
C PRO A 33 14.46 -21.68 -5.71
N PHE A 34 13.41 -21.45 -6.51
CA PHE A 34 12.67 -22.55 -7.11
C PHE A 34 13.41 -22.95 -8.38
N MET A 35 14.11 -24.07 -8.35
CA MET A 35 14.78 -24.61 -9.54
C MET A 35 13.78 -25.50 -10.30
N VAL A 36 13.10 -24.94 -11.30
CA VAL A 36 12.31 -25.74 -12.26
C VAL A 36 13.19 -25.98 -13.47
N ASN A 37 13.54 -27.25 -13.73
CA ASN A 37 14.28 -27.70 -14.91
C ASN A 37 15.69 -27.11 -15.15
N GLY A 38 16.40 -26.69 -14.09
CA GLY A 38 17.79 -26.21 -14.22
C GLY A 38 17.94 -24.78 -14.76
N VAL A 39 16.84 -24.05 -14.89
CA VAL A 39 16.83 -22.60 -15.13
C VAL A 39 16.57 -21.91 -13.79
N ASP A 40 17.45 -20.98 -13.43
CA ASP A 40 17.29 -20.18 -12.21
C ASP A 40 16.13 -19.18 -12.40
N ILE A 41 14.99 -19.43 -11.77
CA ILE A 41 13.78 -18.60 -11.87
C ILE A 41 13.81 -17.44 -10.86
N SER A 42 14.90 -17.31 -10.07
CA SER A 42 15.09 -16.25 -9.08
C SER A 42 14.86 -14.85 -9.66
N GLU A 43 15.25 -14.64 -10.92
CA GLU A 43 15.14 -13.33 -11.57
C GLU A 43 13.69 -13.06 -12.01
N CYS A 44 12.98 -14.06 -12.56
CA CYS A 44 11.58 -13.91 -12.98
C CYS A 44 10.61 -13.69 -11.79
N SER A 45 10.82 -14.37 -10.66
CA SER A 45 9.98 -14.18 -9.47
C SER A 45 10.14 -12.78 -8.86
N SER A 46 11.33 -12.19 -9.00
CA SER A 46 11.62 -10.84 -8.53
C SER A 46 10.86 -9.76 -9.31
N TYR A 47 10.79 -9.85 -10.64
CA TYR A 47 10.04 -8.90 -11.49
C TYR A 47 8.52 -9.01 -11.31
N LEU A 48 8.00 -10.24 -11.20
CA LEU A 48 6.56 -10.44 -10.95
C LEU A 48 6.14 -9.92 -9.56
N CYS A 49 6.99 -10.13 -8.54
CA CYS A 49 6.79 -9.53 -7.22
C CYS A 49 6.85 -7.99 -7.26
N LEU A 50 7.80 -7.42 -8.01
CA LEU A 50 7.94 -5.96 -8.15
C LEU A 50 6.72 -5.33 -8.84
N GLY A 51 6.18 -5.98 -9.88
CA GLY A 51 4.99 -5.51 -10.57
C GLY A 51 3.76 -5.46 -9.67
N GLY A 52 3.57 -6.49 -8.84
CA GLY A 52 2.50 -6.51 -7.83
C GLY A 52 2.72 -5.49 -6.70
N GLU A 53 3.97 -5.25 -6.31
CA GLU A 53 4.35 -4.24 -5.31
C GLU A 53 3.97 -2.82 -5.75
N ILE A 54 4.33 -2.45 -6.98
CA ILE A 54 4.02 -1.14 -7.55
C ILE A 54 2.50 -0.94 -7.61
N ASN A 55 1.76 -1.95 -8.07
CA ASN A 55 0.30 -1.87 -8.15
C ASN A 55 -0.35 -1.62 -6.78
N ILE A 56 0.08 -2.33 -5.72
CA ILE A 56 -0.48 -2.15 -4.37
C ILE A 56 -0.14 -0.75 -3.81
N MET A 57 1.07 -0.25 -4.06
CA MET A 57 1.45 1.10 -3.64
C MET A 57 0.66 2.18 -4.37
N ASP A 58 0.40 1.99 -5.66
CA ASP A 58 -0.43 2.90 -6.47
C ASP A 58 -1.89 2.92 -5.98
N ASP A 59 -2.48 1.74 -5.69
CA ASP A 59 -3.83 1.63 -5.13
C ASP A 59 -3.96 2.38 -3.79
N ILE A 60 -2.97 2.23 -2.90
CA ILE A 60 -2.94 2.92 -1.60
C ILE A 60 -2.79 4.44 -1.79
N ALA A 61 -1.92 4.87 -2.70
CA ALA A 61 -1.73 6.29 -2.99
C ALA A 61 -3.02 6.92 -3.56
N GLU A 62 -3.75 6.19 -4.40
CA GLU A 62 -5.05 6.63 -4.94
C GLU A 62 -6.10 6.79 -3.83
N GLU A 63 -6.25 5.81 -2.94
CA GLU A 63 -7.21 5.88 -1.84
C GLU A 63 -6.90 7.05 -0.88
N LEU A 64 -5.62 7.32 -0.62
CA LEU A 64 -5.20 8.49 0.17
C LEU A 64 -5.55 9.81 -0.52
N SER A 65 -5.40 9.89 -1.84
CA SER A 65 -5.76 11.08 -2.62
C SER A 65 -7.27 11.36 -2.54
N LYS A 66 -8.10 10.31 -2.67
CA LYS A 66 -9.55 10.40 -2.52
C LYS A 66 -9.94 10.89 -1.14
N MET A 67 -9.37 10.29 -0.09
CA MET A 67 -9.66 10.69 1.28
C MET A 67 -9.27 12.14 1.59
N LYS A 68 -8.11 12.58 1.09
CA LYS A 68 -7.67 13.98 1.24
C LYS A 68 -8.67 14.94 0.57
N LEU A 69 -9.15 14.59 -0.62
CA LEU A 69 -10.15 15.37 -1.36
C LEU A 69 -11.50 15.42 -0.63
N GLU A 70 -11.97 14.31 -0.09
CA GLU A 70 -13.23 14.27 0.67
C GLU A 70 -13.14 15.11 1.95
N THR A 71 -12.01 15.03 2.65
CA THR A 71 -11.75 15.84 3.85
C THR A 71 -11.69 17.33 3.51
N TRP A 72 -11.02 17.69 2.41
CA TRP A 72 -10.94 19.07 1.93
C TRP A 72 -12.32 19.62 1.53
N ARG A 73 -13.11 18.86 0.76
CA ARG A 73 -14.46 19.27 0.35
C ARG A 73 -15.40 19.45 1.53
N ALA A 74 -15.31 18.58 2.54
CA ALA A 74 -16.11 18.70 3.75
C ALA A 74 -15.75 19.95 4.57
N PHE A 75 -14.48 20.39 4.52
CA PHE A 75 -14.04 21.63 5.15
C PHE A 75 -14.59 22.87 4.42
N GLU A 76 -14.44 22.91 3.10
CA GLU A 76 -14.95 24.01 2.25
C GLU A 76 -16.47 24.21 2.41
N SER A 77 -17.25 23.12 2.49
CA SER A 77 -18.71 23.22 2.66
C SER A 77 -19.15 23.72 4.05
N THR A 78 -18.23 23.77 5.02
CA THR A 78 -18.50 24.30 6.37
C THR A 78 -18.07 25.76 6.55
N GLU A 79 -17.26 26.31 5.64
CA GLU A 79 -16.89 27.74 5.63
C GLU A 79 -17.88 28.61 4.86
N ASP A 80 -18.71 28.03 3.99
CA ASP A 80 -19.72 28.74 3.16
C ASP A 80 -21.07 29.00 3.90
N VAL A 81 -21.13 28.80 5.22
CA VAL A 81 -22.29 29.10 6.12
C VAL A 81 -21.98 30.26 7.03
#